data_AF-A0A7C4HR20-F1
#
_entry.id   AF-A0A7C4HR20-F1
#
_cell.length_a   1.000
_cell.length_b   1.000
_cell.length_c   1.000
_cell.angle_alpha   90.00
_cell.angle_beta   90.00
_cell.angle_gamma   90.00
#
_symmetry.space_group_name_H-M   'P 1'
#
loop_
_entity.id
_entity.type
_entity.pdbx_description
1 polymer ?
#
loop_
_entity_poly.entity_id
_entity_poly.type
_entity_poly.pdbx_seq_one_letter_code
_entity_poly.pdbx_strand_id
1 'polypeptide(L)'
;MKKLAWIILAGIIALAGCTKKKERAPGPLVVWVSAEEEEMMELRLLSDEFITQTKIPLELVVKTPYELQFALLRHPEELAGVDLVEVDYFDMTTVAGRMADLDKALRGIEGTERFFVEAFNSGRINGVQLFVPWRLSWPAMVSTPGYAHESSFSSLAEQAAADQVTVLW
;
A
#
# COMPACT_ATOMS: atom_id res chain seq x y z
N MET A 1 6.04 -10.63 -8.97
CA MET A 1 5.33 -10.32 -7.71
C MET A 1 6.18 -10.64 -6.47
N LYS A 2 6.68 -11.88 -6.28
CA LYS A 2 7.55 -12.24 -5.13
C LYS A 2 8.63 -11.20 -4.78
N LYS A 3 9.36 -10.67 -5.77
CA LYS A 3 10.48 -9.73 -5.59
C LYS A 3 10.11 -8.31 -5.12
N LEU A 4 8.87 -7.84 -5.33
CA LEU A 4 8.42 -6.51 -4.87
C LEU A 4 8.12 -6.53 -3.37
N ALA A 5 7.53 -7.64 -2.91
CA ALA A 5 7.25 -7.91 -1.51
C ALA A 5 8.52 -7.83 -0.63
N TRP A 6 9.66 -8.29 -1.15
CA TRP A 6 10.96 -8.22 -0.48
C TRP A 6 11.47 -6.80 -0.22
N ILE A 7 11.12 -5.83 -1.06
CA ILE A 7 11.65 -4.46 -0.92
C ILE A 7 10.78 -3.65 0.03
N ILE A 8 9.47 -3.91 0.06
CA ILE A 8 8.58 -3.47 1.14
C ILE A 8 9.15 -4.02 2.45
N LEU A 9 9.43 -5.33 2.50
CA LEU A 9 10.05 -6.01 3.64
C LEU A 9 11.35 -5.34 4.13
N ALA A 10 12.26 -5.01 3.22
CA ALA A 10 13.51 -4.32 3.55
C ALA A 10 13.28 -2.89 4.08
N GLY A 11 12.27 -2.19 3.55
CA GLY A 11 11.84 -0.88 4.06
C GLY A 11 11.29 -0.95 5.48
N ILE A 12 10.52 -2.00 5.79
CA ILE A 12 10.03 -2.31 7.14
C ILE A 12 11.20 -2.59 8.10
N ILE A 13 12.19 -3.37 7.69
CA ILE A 13 13.39 -3.67 8.49
C ILE A 13 14.17 -2.40 8.84
N ALA A 14 14.35 -1.51 7.86
CA ALA A 14 15.11 -0.28 8.08
C ALA A 14 14.37 0.76 8.93
N LEU A 15 13.03 0.77 8.87
CA LEU A 15 12.18 1.56 9.75
C LEU A 15 12.21 1.06 11.20
N ALA A 16 12.21 -0.26 11.40
CA ALA A 16 12.39 -0.87 12.71
C ALA A 16 13.77 -0.52 13.35
N GLY A 17 14.79 -0.22 12.53
CA GLY A 17 16.11 0.22 12.99
C GLY A 17 16.28 1.73 13.24
N CYS A 18 15.31 2.57 12.85
CA CYS A 18 15.47 4.04 12.87
C CYS A 18 14.84 4.76 14.08
N THR A 19 14.17 4.06 15.01
CA THR A 19 13.61 4.65 16.23
C THR A 19 14.68 4.90 17.31
N LYS A 20 15.60 5.84 17.05
CA LYS A 20 16.49 6.42 18.10
C LYS A 20 15.88 7.63 18.83
N LYS A 21 14.59 7.90 18.68
CA LYS A 21 13.84 8.82 19.56
C LYS A 21 12.51 8.17 19.93
N LYS A 22 12.43 7.74 21.19
CA LYS A 22 11.47 6.79 21.80
C LYS A 22 11.73 5.35 21.35
N GLU A 23 12.39 4.60 22.23
CA GLU A 23 12.43 3.13 22.20
C GLU A 23 11.00 2.62 21.99
N ARG A 24 10.76 2.01 20.84
CA ARG A 24 9.56 1.23 20.61
C ARG A 24 9.57 0.13 21.67
N ALA A 25 8.52 0.08 22.48
CA ALA A 25 8.37 -1.01 23.44
C ALA A 25 8.44 -2.34 22.68
N PRO A 26 9.18 -3.35 23.18
CA PRO A 26 9.27 -4.64 22.50
C PRO A 26 7.85 -5.19 22.24
N GLY A 27 7.53 -5.44 20.97
CA GLY A 27 6.18 -5.80 20.52
C GLY A 27 6.09 -6.08 19.02
N PRO A 28 4.96 -6.62 18.54
CA PRO A 28 4.77 -6.90 17.12
C PRO A 28 4.72 -5.63 16.29
N LEU A 29 5.23 -5.71 15.06
CA LEU A 29 5.10 -4.67 14.05
C LEU A 29 3.68 -4.69 13.49
N VAL A 30 2.92 -3.62 13.76
CA VAL A 30 1.50 -3.54 13.42
C VAL A 30 1.35 -2.90 12.05
N VAL A 31 0.82 -3.66 11.09
CA VAL A 31 0.62 -3.23 9.70
C VAL A 31 -0.86 -3.24 9.36
N TRP A 32 -1.37 -2.10 8.92
CA TRP A 32 -2.73 -1.95 8.42
C TRP A 32 -2.72 -1.87 6.90
N VAL A 33 -3.49 -2.75 6.25
CA VAL A 33 -3.50 -2.91 4.79
C VAL A 33 -4.87 -3.34 4.32
N SER A 34 -5.21 -2.94 3.09
CA SER A 34 -6.36 -3.43 2.35
C SER A 34 -5.98 -4.60 1.46
N ALA A 35 -6.76 -5.67 1.60
CA ALA A 35 -6.55 -6.89 0.86
C ALA A 35 -7.90 -7.58 0.61
N GLU A 36 -8.04 -8.10 -0.60
CA GLU A 36 -9.13 -9.02 -0.94
C GLU A 36 -8.84 -10.42 -0.36
N GLU A 37 -9.87 -11.27 -0.29
CA GLU A 37 -9.76 -12.61 0.28
C GLU A 37 -8.66 -13.45 -0.41
N GLU A 38 -8.51 -13.30 -1.73
CA GLU A 38 -7.50 -13.99 -2.51
C GLU A 38 -6.06 -13.52 -2.19
N GLU A 39 -5.89 -12.27 -1.77
CA GLU A 39 -4.59 -11.69 -1.43
C GLU A 39 -4.15 -12.04 0.01
N MET A 40 -5.10 -12.39 0.87
CA MET A 40 -4.85 -12.74 2.28
C MET A 40 -3.85 -13.86 2.45
N MET A 41 -3.91 -14.89 1.60
CA MET A 41 -2.98 -16.02 1.66
C MET A 41 -1.55 -15.58 1.34
N GLU A 42 -1.37 -14.73 0.34
CA GLU A 42 -0.05 -14.22 -0.05
C GLU A 42 0.54 -13.31 1.05
N LEU A 43 -0.27 -12.42 1.61
CA LEU A 43 0.16 -11.54 2.70
C LEU A 43 0.56 -12.32 3.96
N ARG A 44 -0.13 -13.42 4.27
CA ARG A 44 0.26 -14.31 5.38
C ARG A 44 1.60 -14.98 5.13
N LEU A 45 1.84 -15.51 3.94
CA LEU A 45 3.13 -16.11 3.58
C LEU A 45 4.28 -15.09 3.65
N LEU A 46 4.03 -13.86 3.20
CA LEU A 46 5.01 -12.77 3.30
C LEU A 46 5.29 -12.37 4.75
N SER A 47 4.25 -12.37 5.59
CA SER A 47 4.36 -12.13 7.04
C SER A 47 5.20 -13.20 7.73
N ASP A 48 4.96 -14.48 7.43
CA ASP A 48 5.72 -15.60 7.99
C ASP A 48 7.19 -15.58 7.54
N GLU A 49 7.42 -15.25 6.27
CA GLU A 49 8.76 -15.08 5.71
C GLU A 49 9.52 -13.93 6.40
N PHE A 50 8.86 -12.79 6.60
CA PHE A 50 9.41 -11.68 7.38
C PHE A 50 9.82 -12.07 8.79
N ILE A 51 8.90 -12.67 9.54
CA ILE A 51 9.13 -13.07 10.93
C ILE A 51 10.29 -14.07 10.99
N THR A 52 10.33 -15.02 10.06
CA THR A 52 11.38 -16.05 10.01
C THR A 52 12.76 -15.44 9.82
N GLN A 53 12.89 -14.44 8.95
CA GLN A 53 14.18 -13.83 8.61
C GLN A 53 14.64 -12.79 9.62
N THR A 54 13.73 -11.95 10.07
CA THR A 54 14.05 -10.78 10.90
C THR A 54 13.96 -11.07 12.39
N LYS A 55 13.22 -12.13 12.76
CA LYS A 55 12.83 -12.43 14.14
C LYS A 55 11.99 -11.33 14.80
N ILE A 56 11.45 -10.39 14.03
CA ILE A 56 10.54 -9.36 14.50
C ILE A 56 9.10 -9.91 14.35
N PRO A 57 8.31 -10.02 15.44
CA PRO A 57 6.91 -10.40 15.32
C PRO A 57 6.15 -9.37 14.47
N LEU A 58 5.19 -9.82 13.67
CA LEU A 58 4.38 -8.97 12.81
C LEU A 58 2.90 -9.27 13.05
N GLU A 59 2.12 -8.20 13.20
CA GLU A 59 0.67 -8.24 13.31
C GLU A 59 0.08 -7.56 12.07
N LEU A 60 -0.49 -8.39 11.19
CA LEU A 60 -1.16 -7.91 9.99
C LEU A 60 -2.66 -7.72 10.28
N VAL A 61 -3.13 -6.48 10.19
CA VAL A 61 -4.53 -6.12 10.35
C VAL A 61 -5.08 -5.72 8.99
N VAL A 62 -6.05 -6.49 8.51
CA VAL A 62 -6.70 -6.20 7.24
C VAL A 62 -7.95 -5.36 7.45
N LYS A 63 -8.03 -4.29 6.66
CA LYS A 63 -9.06 -3.25 6.70
C LYS A 63 -9.58 -3.03 5.29
N THR A 64 -10.84 -2.67 5.16
CA THR A 64 -11.37 -2.18 3.88
C THR A 64 -10.69 -0.84 3.52
N PRO A 65 -10.61 -0.47 2.23
CA PRO A 65 -10.11 0.85 1.83
C PRO A 65 -10.84 2.00 2.53
N TYR A 66 -12.15 1.85 2.76
CA TYR A 66 -12.95 2.84 3.48
C TYR A 66 -12.53 2.97 4.96
N GLU A 67 -12.32 1.87 5.67
CA GLU A 67 -11.85 1.92 7.07
C GLU A 67 -10.47 2.57 7.19
N LEU A 68 -9.54 2.27 6.27
CA LEU A 68 -8.23 2.90 6.22
C LEU A 68 -8.36 4.41 6.00
N GLN A 69 -9.12 4.82 4.97
CA GLN A 69 -9.33 6.23 4.68
C GLN A 69 -10.01 6.96 5.84
N PHE A 70 -10.99 6.34 6.49
CA PHE A 70 -11.70 6.92 7.62
C PHE A 70 -10.76 7.14 8.81
N ALA A 71 -9.94 6.14 9.17
CA ALA A 71 -8.91 6.29 10.20
C ALA A 71 -7.84 7.34 9.82
N LEU A 72 -7.40 7.35 8.56
CA LEU A 72 -6.41 8.32 8.08
C LEU A 72 -6.94 9.75 8.06
N LEU A 73 -8.18 10.01 7.65
CA LEU A 73 -8.65 11.37 7.40
C LEU A 73 -9.53 11.94 8.51
N ARG A 74 -10.22 11.07 9.27
CA ARG A 74 -11.25 11.47 10.24
C ARG A 74 -10.90 11.08 11.66
N HIS A 75 -10.27 9.92 11.87
CA HIS A 75 -9.95 9.37 13.19
C HIS A 75 -8.47 8.99 13.33
N PRO A 76 -7.53 9.95 13.21
CA PRO A 76 -6.10 9.68 13.25
C PRO A 76 -5.63 9.05 14.57
N GLU A 77 -6.39 9.19 15.65
CA GLU A 77 -6.16 8.54 16.92
C GLU A 77 -6.22 7.00 16.83
N GLU A 78 -6.96 6.44 15.87
CA GLU A 78 -7.02 4.99 15.65
C GLU A 78 -5.68 4.43 15.13
N LEU A 79 -4.82 5.30 14.57
CA LEU A 79 -3.49 4.94 14.12
C LEU A 79 -2.48 4.86 15.28
N ALA A 80 -2.91 5.13 16.52
CA ALA A 80 -2.04 5.00 17.68
C ALA A 80 -1.54 3.55 17.85
N GLY A 81 -0.24 3.34 17.69
CA GLY A 81 0.38 2.02 17.77
C GLY A 81 0.46 1.28 16.43
N VAL A 82 -0.02 1.88 15.33
CA VAL A 82 0.19 1.38 13.98
C VAL A 82 1.57 1.82 13.49
N ASP A 83 2.40 0.86 13.08
CA ASP A 83 3.76 1.14 12.57
C ASP A 83 3.73 1.46 11.07
N LEU A 84 2.87 0.77 10.32
CA LEU A 84 2.71 0.94 8.88
C LEU A 84 1.23 0.90 8.51
N VAL A 85 0.85 1.81 7.62
CA VAL A 85 -0.52 1.89 7.12
C VAL A 85 -0.48 2.09 5.61
N GLU A 86 -1.30 1.33 4.90
CA GLU A 86 -1.55 1.60 3.48
C GLU A 86 -2.26 2.93 3.33
N VAL A 87 -1.78 3.74 2.39
CA VAL A 87 -2.34 5.04 2.06
C VAL A 87 -2.61 5.07 0.57
N ASP A 88 -3.84 5.41 0.20
CA ASP A 88 -4.21 5.63 -1.19
C ASP A 88 -3.46 6.84 -1.76
N TYR A 89 -3.10 6.76 -3.04
CA TYR A 89 -2.38 7.81 -3.75
C TYR A 89 -3.03 9.20 -3.61
N PHE A 90 -4.36 9.26 -3.67
CA PHE A 90 -5.11 10.51 -3.59
C PHE A 90 -5.05 11.17 -2.21
N ASP A 91 -4.78 10.40 -1.16
CA ASP A 91 -4.77 10.88 0.23
C ASP A 91 -3.37 11.24 0.74
N MET A 92 -2.31 10.90 0.00
CA MET A 92 -0.90 11.06 0.43
C MET A 92 -0.56 12.49 0.87
N THR A 93 -1.00 13.51 0.12
CA THR A 93 -0.72 14.91 0.46
C THR A 93 -1.42 15.36 1.73
N THR A 94 -2.64 14.89 1.96
CA THR A 94 -3.45 15.19 3.15
C THR A 94 -2.84 14.57 4.41
N VAL A 95 -2.24 13.39 4.31
CA VAL A 95 -1.67 12.67 5.46
C VAL A 95 -0.17 12.92 5.67
N ALA A 96 0.51 13.54 4.69
CA ALA A 96 1.96 13.75 4.65
C ALA A 96 2.57 14.27 5.96
N GLY A 97 1.94 15.27 6.58
CA GLY A 97 2.43 15.90 7.82
C GLY A 97 2.47 14.97 9.04
N ARG A 98 1.92 13.76 8.92
CA ARG A 98 1.90 12.72 9.97
C ARG A 98 2.81 11.53 9.66
N MET A 99 3.39 11.48 8.47
CA MET A 99 4.24 10.37 8.04
C MET A 99 5.69 10.57 8.47
N ALA A 100 6.39 9.46 8.70
CA ALA A 100 7.81 9.49 9.01
C ALA A 100 8.64 9.78 7.75
N ASP A 101 9.75 10.50 7.92
CA ASP A 101 10.79 10.62 6.89
C ASP A 101 11.46 9.26 6.69
N LEU A 102 11.33 8.72 5.48
CA LEU A 102 11.86 7.43 5.09
C LEU A 102 13.24 7.53 4.43
N ASP A 103 13.74 8.71 4.06
CA ASP A 103 14.98 8.84 3.30
C ASP A 103 16.17 8.23 4.05
N LYS A 104 16.18 8.32 5.39
CA LYS A 104 17.23 7.68 6.19
C LYS A 104 17.09 6.15 6.24
N ALA A 105 15.87 5.64 6.37
CA ALA A 105 15.60 4.21 6.43
C ALA A 105 15.88 3.54 5.07
N LEU A 106 15.60 4.24 3.97
CA LEU A 106 15.74 3.68 2.63
C LEU A 106 17.18 3.75 2.09
N ARG A 107 18.08 4.49 2.76
CA ARG A 107 19.51 4.53 2.42
C ARG A 107 20.14 3.16 2.64
N GLY A 108 20.60 2.55 1.55
CA GLY A 108 21.31 1.26 1.58
C GLY A 108 20.43 0.04 1.37
N ILE A 109 19.14 0.22 1.08
CA ILE A 109 18.30 -0.87 0.57
C ILE A 109 18.69 -1.14 -0.88
N GLU A 110 19.43 -2.22 -1.10
CA GLU A 110 19.74 -2.73 -2.44
C GLU A 110 18.44 -3.02 -3.21
N GLY A 111 18.33 -2.52 -4.44
CA GLY A 111 17.16 -2.74 -5.29
C GLY A 111 16.14 -1.60 -5.30
N THR A 112 16.42 -0.47 -4.66
CA THR A 112 15.63 0.77 -4.86
C THR A 112 15.64 1.23 -6.31
N GLU A 113 16.75 1.01 -7.03
CA GLU A 113 16.85 1.21 -8.48
C GLU A 113 16.09 0.18 -9.34
N ARG A 114 15.45 -0.83 -8.72
CA ARG A 114 14.55 -1.79 -9.37
C ARG A 114 13.07 -1.45 -9.19
N PHE A 115 12.74 -0.41 -8.44
CA PHE A 115 11.38 0.10 -8.45
C PHE A 115 11.05 0.66 -9.82
N PHE A 116 9.76 0.71 -10.17
CA PHE A 116 9.29 1.69 -11.13
C PHE A 116 9.68 3.05 -10.56
N VAL A 117 10.78 3.64 -11.05
CA VAL A 117 11.40 4.85 -10.48
C VAL A 117 10.36 5.96 -10.35
N GLU A 118 9.43 6.04 -11.30
CA GLU A 118 8.29 6.96 -11.28
C GLU A 118 7.34 6.70 -10.11
N ALA A 119 6.96 5.45 -9.87
CA ALA A 119 6.12 5.07 -8.72
C ALA A 119 6.82 5.29 -7.39
N PHE A 120 8.14 5.09 -7.32
CA PHE A 120 8.89 5.36 -6.10
C PHE A 120 8.96 6.87 -5.83
N ASN A 121 9.21 7.66 -6.88
CA ASN A 121 9.23 9.11 -6.80
C ASN A 121 7.86 9.72 -6.45
N SER A 122 6.76 9.06 -6.77
CA SER A 122 5.42 9.52 -6.38
C SER A 122 5.21 9.54 -4.86
N GLY A 123 5.99 8.71 -4.14
CA GLY A 123 6.07 8.70 -2.67
C GLY A 123 6.76 9.92 -2.04
N ARG A 124 7.29 10.85 -2.84
CA ARG A 124 7.98 12.06 -2.35
C ARG A 124 7.04 13.25 -2.23
N ILE A 125 7.10 13.92 -1.08
CA ILE A 125 6.40 15.19 -0.84
C ILE A 125 7.42 16.21 -0.34
N ASN A 126 7.48 17.37 -1.00
CA ASN A 126 8.47 18.41 -0.71
C ASN A 126 9.92 17.91 -0.71
N GLY A 127 10.22 16.95 -1.58
CA GLY A 127 11.56 16.35 -1.73
C GLY A 127 11.90 15.25 -0.73
N VAL A 128 11.04 14.96 0.25
CA VAL A 128 11.24 13.91 1.26
C VAL A 128 10.47 12.66 0.88
N GLN A 129 11.09 11.48 0.97
CA GLN A 129 10.40 10.20 0.78
C GLN A 129 9.54 9.90 2.02
N LEU A 130 8.21 9.89 1.86
CA LEU A 130 7.27 9.63 2.96
C LEU A 130 6.49 8.32 2.80
N PHE A 131 6.39 7.81 1.58
CA PHE A 131 5.65 6.59 1.25
C PHE A 131 6.49 5.68 0.36
N VAL A 132 6.26 4.38 0.40
CA VAL A 132 6.88 3.42 -0.53
C VAL A 132 5.77 2.76 -1.33
N PRO A 133 5.83 2.76 -2.67
CA PRO A 133 4.84 2.09 -3.48
C PRO A 133 4.92 0.58 -3.25
N TRP A 134 3.78 -0.04 -3.00
CA TRP A 134 3.68 -1.48 -2.77
C TRP A 134 2.71 -2.17 -3.73
N ARG A 135 1.69 -1.42 -4.18
CA ARG A 135 0.70 -1.81 -5.20
C ARG A 135 0.64 -0.72 -6.27
N LEU A 136 0.49 -1.14 -7.52
CA LEU A 136 0.18 -0.25 -8.66
C LEU A 136 -1.13 -0.70 -9.28
N SER A 137 -2.06 0.23 -9.39
CA SER A 137 -3.34 0.03 -10.04
C SER A 137 -3.49 1.08 -11.14
N TRP A 138 -4.17 0.68 -12.22
CA TRP A 138 -4.57 1.59 -13.29
C TRP A 138 -6.06 1.37 -13.54
N PRO A 139 -6.83 2.45 -13.76
CA PRO A 139 -8.21 2.32 -14.21
C PRO A 139 -8.27 1.47 -15.47
N ALA A 140 -9.09 0.43 -15.44
CA ALA A 140 -9.30 -0.47 -16.55
C ALA A 140 -10.78 -0.77 -16.69
N MET A 141 -11.23 -0.87 -17.94
CA MET A 141 -12.56 -1.40 -18.23
C MET A 141 -12.48 -2.92 -18.27
N VAL A 142 -13.20 -3.59 -17.39
CA VAL A 142 -13.28 -5.05 -17.34
C VAL A 142 -14.63 -5.47 -17.92
N SER A 143 -14.60 -6.24 -19.01
CA SER A 143 -15.81 -6.75 -19.67
C SER A 143 -15.74 -8.27 -19.81
N THR A 144 -16.88 -8.93 -19.69
CA THR A 144 -17.00 -10.37 -19.97
C THR A 144 -16.62 -10.66 -21.43
N PRO A 145 -15.74 -11.65 -21.69
CA PRO A 145 -15.41 -12.05 -23.06
C PRO A 145 -16.68 -12.35 -23.87
N GLY A 146 -16.84 -11.69 -25.02
CA GLY A 146 -18.02 -11.80 -25.90
C GLY A 146 -18.96 -10.58 -25.90
N TYR A 147 -18.83 -9.66 -24.94
CA TYR A 147 -19.57 -8.38 -24.93
C TYR A 147 -18.79 -7.21 -25.54
N ALA A 148 -17.46 -7.33 -25.66
CA ALA A 148 -16.60 -6.30 -26.24
C ALA A 148 -16.22 -6.66 -27.69
N HIS A 149 -17.17 -6.55 -28.62
CA HIS A 149 -16.88 -6.61 -30.05
C HIS A 149 -16.57 -5.21 -30.57
N GLU A 150 -15.30 -4.85 -30.71
CA GLU A 150 -14.77 -3.68 -31.45
C GLU A 150 -15.54 -2.35 -31.24
N SER A 151 -16.23 -2.18 -30.12
CA SER A 151 -17.01 -0.99 -29.86
C SER A 151 -16.11 0.07 -29.25
N SER A 152 -16.11 1.26 -29.85
CA SER A 152 -15.53 2.45 -29.25
C SER A 152 -16.02 2.65 -27.80
N PHE A 153 -15.24 3.33 -26.97
CA PHE A 153 -15.60 3.62 -25.57
C PHE A 153 -17.00 4.24 -25.44
N SER A 154 -17.40 5.06 -26.41
CA SER A 154 -18.72 5.69 -26.52
C SER A 154 -19.86 4.68 -26.64
N SER A 155 -19.70 3.65 -27.49
CA SER A 155 -20.71 2.61 -27.67
C SER A 155 -20.86 1.70 -26.46
N LEU A 156 -19.79 1.43 -25.72
CA LEU A 156 -19.88 0.63 -24.49
C LEU A 156 -20.55 1.41 -23.34
N ALA A 157 -20.32 2.72 -23.26
CA ALA A 157 -20.99 3.58 -22.28
C ALA A 157 -22.50 3.71 -22.51
N GLU A 158 -22.94 3.83 -23.77
CA GLU A 158 -24.38 3.83 -24.12
C GLU A 158 -25.04 2.48 -23.81
N GLN A 159 -24.32 1.37 -24.03
CA GLN A 159 -24.81 0.03 -23.76
C GLN A 159 -24.89 -0.29 -22.26
N ALA A 160 -23.88 0.13 -21.47
CA ALA A 160 -23.92 0.02 -20.01
C ALA A 160 -25.03 0.85 -19.37
N ALA A 161 -25.33 2.03 -19.94
CA ALA A 161 -26.46 2.87 -19.52
C ALA A 161 -27.83 2.23 -19.86
N ALA A 162 -27.91 1.44 -20.95
CA ALA A 162 -29.10 0.71 -21.33
C ALA A 162 -29.32 -0.56 -20.45
N ASP A 163 -28.25 -1.22 -20.02
CA ASP A 163 -28.30 -2.53 -19.34
C ASP A 163 -28.21 -2.46 -17.80
N GLN A 164 -28.24 -1.26 -17.18
CA GLN A 164 -28.04 -1.06 -15.73
C GLN A 164 -26.76 -1.74 -15.19
N VAL A 165 -25.69 -1.79 -15.99
CA VAL A 165 -24.42 -2.33 -15.52
C VAL A 165 -23.71 -1.26 -14.69
N THR A 166 -23.59 -1.49 -13.39
CA THR A 166 -22.84 -0.64 -12.48
C THR A 166 -21.37 -0.63 -12.89
N VAL A 167 -20.88 0.50 -13.38
CA VAL A 167 -19.45 0.77 -13.49
C VAL A 167 -18.93 0.99 -12.07
N LEU A 168 -18.18 0.01 -11.55
CA LEU A 168 -17.48 0.15 -10.28
C LEU A 168 -16.21 0.96 -10.52
N TRP A 169 -16.08 2.06 -9.77
CA TRP A 169 -14.86 2.85 -9.65
C TRP A 169 -14.02 2.33 -8.49
#